data_AF-A0A202DD86-F1
#
_entry.id   AF-A0A202DD86-F1
#
_cell.length_a   1.000
_cell.length_b   1.000
_cell.length_c   1.000
_cell.angle_alpha   90.00
_cell.angle_beta   90.00
_cell.angle_gamma   90.00
#
_symmetry.space_group_name_H-M   'P 1'
#
loop_
_entity.id
_entity.type
_entity.pdbx_description
1 polymer ?
#
loop_
_entity_poly.entity_id
_entity_poly.type
_entity_poly.pdbx_seq_one_letter_code
_entity_poly.pdbx_strand_id
1 'polypeptide(L)'
;MNKLLTDRVALIRSLHEAGNILEEPESTRFKEIITRIRDDHEQFLSYSQEQPDKVSFALKPEHKLDNDRRTRTTLGRYLRRQLEVEYEDISDKSMYALTRAVFASLIDTDKAVSVISGDEIVEAYRGSVGGASCMTGENCDKIQIYSDNPDVVSMAVYGDEEARALLWRTCEGAMVLDRIYPNDGKHVDVMHNWAIQNDYTYRVSNSLPSGHVQLSDGKSYTVKLRHNDVFPYMDTFCFGQFHGGLIHLSNDDGFADVVLNDTCGGTSDSCTCCGCGENISQDHARYSPGDDAFCEECFYDRYTYCTRCDHTFAIGETTTVDETLELCEYCLADSGAQLCDHCDCWVTEGTTADDTEEFFCTDCAETELTHCVECEGHFAKDISKRGDGEYICHDCAEEAETCIAA
;
A
#
# COMPACT_ATOMS: atom_id res chain seq x y z
N MET A 1 -30.66 30.03 14.00
CA MET A 1 -31.63 28.90 14.04
C MET A 1 -30.86 27.65 14.48
N ASN A 2 -31.37 26.84 15.42
CA ASN A 2 -30.66 25.62 15.85
C ASN A 2 -30.47 24.69 14.64
N LYS A 3 -29.25 24.24 14.36
CA LYS A 3 -28.90 23.42 13.18
C LYS A 3 -29.81 22.20 13.03
N LEU A 4 -30.20 21.55 14.15
CA LEU A 4 -31.14 20.41 14.15
C LEU A 4 -32.53 20.76 13.61
N LEU A 5 -33.02 21.99 13.82
CA LEU A 5 -34.30 22.43 13.26
C LEU A 5 -34.18 22.57 11.74
N THR A 6 -33.09 23.15 11.26
CA THR A 6 -32.79 23.28 9.83
C THR A 6 -32.70 21.91 9.16
N ASP A 7 -31.94 21.00 9.77
CA ASP A 7 -31.74 19.62 9.29
C ASP A 7 -33.05 18.82 9.28
N ARG A 8 -33.93 19.04 10.26
CA ARG A 8 -35.27 18.44 10.27
C ARG A 8 -36.14 18.97 9.14
N VAL A 9 -36.16 20.29 8.94
CA VAL A 9 -36.96 20.90 7.86
C VAL A 9 -36.48 20.42 6.49
N ALA A 10 -35.16 20.32 6.29
CA ALA A 10 -34.57 19.74 5.09
C ALA A 10 -35.02 18.29 4.91
N LEU A 11 -34.86 17.44 5.95
CA LEU A 11 -35.27 16.03 5.89
C LEU A 11 -36.74 15.85 5.54
N ILE A 12 -37.65 16.63 6.16
CA ILE A 12 -39.09 16.53 5.88
C ILE A 12 -39.40 16.91 4.43
N ARG A 13 -38.74 17.93 3.88
CA ARG A 13 -38.89 18.33 2.48
C ARG A 13 -38.42 17.22 1.54
N SER A 14 -37.24 16.67 1.80
CA SER A 14 -36.66 15.55 1.06
C SER A 14 -37.54 14.31 1.10
N LEU A 15 -38.14 13.99 2.25
CA LEU A 15 -39.13 12.92 2.37
C LEU A 15 -40.35 13.17 1.48
N HIS A 16 -40.88 14.39 1.47
CA HIS A 16 -42.00 14.76 0.60
C HIS A 16 -41.68 14.59 -0.88
N GLU A 17 -40.50 15.03 -1.32
CA GLU A 17 -40.06 14.92 -2.71
C GLU A 17 -39.84 13.46 -3.11
N ALA A 18 -39.12 12.70 -2.28
CA ALA A 18 -38.86 11.28 -2.51
C ALA A 18 -40.15 10.45 -2.54
N GLY A 19 -41.20 10.83 -1.80
CA GLY A 19 -42.48 10.14 -1.84
C GLY A 19 -43.15 10.12 -3.22
N ASN A 20 -42.78 11.03 -4.13
CA ASN A 20 -43.33 11.06 -5.49
C ASN A 20 -42.74 9.98 -6.41
N ILE A 21 -41.66 9.31 -6.02
CA ILE A 21 -41.06 8.22 -6.81
C ILE A 21 -41.76 6.88 -6.58
N LEU A 22 -42.60 6.79 -5.53
CA LEU A 22 -43.32 5.58 -5.18
C LEU A 22 -44.57 5.41 -6.05
N GLU A 23 -44.88 4.17 -6.41
CA GLU A 23 -46.13 3.81 -7.06
C GLU A 23 -47.28 3.76 -6.05
N GLU A 24 -48.52 3.84 -6.53
CA GLU A 24 -49.70 3.60 -5.67
C GLU A 24 -49.83 2.10 -5.39
N PRO A 25 -50.20 1.68 -4.16
CA PRO A 25 -50.66 2.49 -3.03
C PRO A 25 -49.55 3.00 -2.07
N GLU A 26 -48.28 2.63 -2.31
CA GLU A 26 -47.16 2.96 -1.41
C GLU A 26 -46.98 4.48 -1.25
N SER A 27 -47.15 5.27 -2.33
CA SER A 27 -47.08 6.74 -2.30
C SER A 27 -48.09 7.35 -1.33
N THR A 28 -49.36 6.91 -1.37
CA THR A 28 -50.39 7.39 -0.45
C THR A 28 -50.04 7.07 0.99
N ARG A 29 -49.65 5.81 1.25
CA ARG A 29 -49.27 5.36 2.60
C ARG A 29 -48.08 6.13 3.14
N PHE A 30 -47.08 6.39 2.29
CA PHE A 30 -45.91 7.15 2.69
C PHE A 30 -46.20 8.61 3.03
N LYS A 31 -47.13 9.27 2.33
CA LYS A 31 -47.57 10.64 2.67
C LYS A 31 -48.21 10.73 4.05
N GLU A 32 -48.93 9.70 4.49
CA GLU A 32 -49.46 9.60 5.86
C GLU A 32 -48.32 9.50 6.88
N ILE A 33 -47.30 8.69 6.59
CA ILE A 33 -46.11 8.52 7.43
C ILE A 33 -45.35 9.85 7.57
N ILE A 34 -45.18 10.61 6.49
CA ILE A 34 -44.53 11.93 6.54
C ILE A 34 -45.30 12.89 7.42
N THR A 35 -46.64 12.87 7.35
CA THR A 35 -47.50 13.69 8.21
C THR A 35 -47.26 13.34 9.68
N ARG A 36 -47.20 12.05 10.03
CA ARG A 36 -46.83 11.59 11.38
C ARG A 36 -45.44 12.10 11.80
N ILE A 37 -44.43 11.98 10.93
CA ILE A 37 -43.07 12.46 11.22
C ILE A 37 -43.04 13.97 11.49
N ARG A 38 -43.75 14.75 10.67
CA ARG A 38 -43.81 16.21 10.77
C ARG A 38 -44.42 16.65 12.10
N ASP A 39 -45.50 15.98 12.49
CA ASP A 39 -46.30 16.31 13.67
C ASP A 39 -45.73 15.67 14.95
N ASP A 40 -44.82 14.70 14.84
CA ASP A 40 -44.10 14.09 15.97
C ASP A 40 -43.13 15.08 16.62
N HIS A 41 -43.51 15.52 17.82
CA HIS A 41 -42.74 16.41 18.65
C HIS A 41 -41.88 15.71 19.71
N GLU A 42 -42.08 14.40 19.92
CA GLU A 42 -41.43 13.60 20.95
C GLU A 42 -40.13 13.00 20.43
N GLN A 43 -40.18 12.21 19.34
CA GLN A 43 -38.97 11.59 18.80
C GLN A 43 -38.17 12.59 17.96
N PHE A 44 -38.84 13.56 17.36
CA PHE A 44 -38.22 14.65 16.59
C PHE A 44 -37.12 14.14 15.64
N LEU A 45 -37.49 13.38 14.61
CA LEU A 45 -36.58 12.94 13.57
C LEU A 45 -35.87 14.13 12.87
N SER A 46 -34.58 14.01 12.63
CA SER A 46 -33.78 14.94 11.81
C SER A 46 -32.69 14.19 11.04
N TYR A 47 -32.08 14.85 10.06
CA TYR A 47 -30.83 14.37 9.48
C TYR A 47 -29.73 14.32 10.55
N SER A 48 -28.82 13.34 10.46
CA SER A 48 -27.71 13.17 11.39
C SER A 48 -26.56 14.13 11.07
N GLN A 49 -26.10 14.89 12.06
CA GLN A 49 -25.01 15.85 11.87
C GLN A 49 -23.62 15.20 11.85
N GLU A 50 -23.49 14.00 12.42
CA GLU A 50 -22.21 13.31 12.60
C GLU A 50 -22.01 12.14 11.66
N GLN A 51 -23.10 11.48 11.26
CA GLN A 51 -23.02 10.25 10.46
C GLN A 51 -23.73 10.50 9.13
N PRO A 52 -22.99 10.46 8.00
CA PRO A 52 -23.56 10.40 6.66
C PRO A 52 -24.67 9.36 6.58
N ASP A 53 -25.71 9.65 5.79
CA ASP A 53 -26.77 8.69 5.41
C ASP A 53 -27.56 8.09 6.57
N LYS A 54 -27.52 8.78 7.70
CA LYS A 54 -28.31 8.44 8.87
C LYS A 54 -29.23 9.57 9.26
N VAL A 55 -30.26 9.16 9.95
CA VAL A 55 -31.15 10.04 10.69
C VAL A 55 -30.83 9.94 12.17
N SER A 56 -31.09 11.01 12.90
CA SER A 56 -31.08 11.01 14.35
C SER A 56 -32.48 11.28 14.89
N PHE A 57 -32.79 10.70 16.05
CA PHE A 57 -34.05 10.93 16.75
C PHE A 57 -33.83 10.86 18.27
N ALA A 58 -34.65 11.57 19.03
CA ALA A 58 -34.65 11.57 20.47
C ALA A 58 -35.50 10.41 21.01
N LEU A 59 -35.00 9.70 22.03
CA LEU A 59 -35.80 8.71 22.75
C LEU A 59 -36.66 9.34 23.85
N LYS A 60 -36.34 10.58 24.24
CA LYS A 60 -37.03 11.34 25.27
C LYS A 60 -37.18 12.80 24.82
N PRO A 61 -38.30 13.48 25.13
CA PRO A 61 -38.53 14.86 24.70
C PRO A 61 -37.42 15.84 25.10
N GLU A 62 -36.78 15.65 26.25
CA GLU A 62 -35.68 16.50 26.73
C GLU A 62 -34.40 16.40 25.89
N HIS A 63 -34.22 15.32 25.10
CA HIS A 63 -33.06 15.14 24.22
C HIS A 63 -33.28 15.71 22.81
N LYS A 64 -34.44 16.32 22.56
CA LYS A 64 -34.87 16.80 21.23
C LYS A 64 -33.82 17.67 20.52
N LEU A 65 -33.18 18.57 21.26
CA LEU A 65 -32.20 19.53 20.74
C LEU A 65 -30.76 19.24 21.20
N ASP A 66 -30.54 18.09 21.84
CA ASP A 66 -29.23 17.63 22.32
C ASP A 66 -28.69 16.58 21.35
N ASN A 67 -27.78 16.98 20.46
CA ASN A 67 -27.29 16.10 19.40
C ASN A 67 -26.57 14.85 19.94
N ASP A 68 -25.84 14.99 21.05
CA ASP A 68 -25.02 13.91 21.61
C ASP A 68 -25.88 12.80 22.24
N ARG A 69 -27.07 13.17 22.75
CA ARG A 69 -28.02 12.24 23.39
C ARG A 69 -29.06 11.61 22.47
N ARG A 70 -28.99 11.89 21.17
CA ARG A 70 -29.91 11.33 20.16
C ARG A 70 -29.43 9.97 19.66
N THR A 71 -30.38 9.11 19.29
CA THR A 71 -30.11 7.80 18.68
C THR A 71 -29.91 7.98 17.17
N ARG A 72 -28.89 7.34 16.61
CA ARG A 72 -28.58 7.38 15.16
C ARG A 72 -28.92 6.04 14.51
N THR A 73 -29.56 6.07 13.35
CA THR A 73 -29.95 4.88 12.60
C THR A 73 -30.12 5.20 11.12
N THR A 74 -30.23 4.17 10.27
CA THR A 74 -30.66 4.38 8.88
C THR A 74 -32.14 4.78 8.84
N LEU A 75 -32.52 5.58 7.84
CA LEU A 75 -33.91 6.02 7.67
C LEU A 75 -34.86 4.83 7.51
N GLY A 76 -34.50 3.83 6.70
CA GLY A 76 -35.33 2.63 6.53
C GLY A 76 -35.55 1.88 7.86
N ARG A 77 -34.51 1.74 8.70
CA ARG A 77 -34.65 1.11 10.02
C ARG A 77 -35.51 1.93 10.97
N TYR A 78 -35.43 3.26 10.92
CA TYR A 78 -36.32 4.14 11.69
C TYR A 78 -37.78 3.95 11.28
N LEU A 79 -38.06 4.00 9.97
CA LEU A 79 -39.41 3.78 9.41
C LEU A 79 -39.97 2.43 9.84
N ARG A 80 -39.20 1.34 9.70
CA ARG A 80 -39.61 -0.01 10.12
C ARG A 80 -39.88 -0.11 11.62
N ARG A 81 -38.94 0.34 12.46
CA ARG A 81 -38.97 0.04 13.91
C ARG A 81 -39.69 1.05 14.76
N GLN A 82 -39.63 2.34 14.41
CA GLN A 82 -40.18 3.41 15.25
C GLN A 82 -41.55 3.88 14.76
N LEU A 83 -41.83 3.71 13.47
CA LEU A 83 -43.10 4.09 12.87
C LEU A 83 -43.97 2.89 12.46
N GLU A 84 -43.46 1.67 12.68
CA GLU A 84 -44.14 0.40 12.45
C GLU A 84 -44.64 0.28 11.01
N VAL A 85 -43.80 0.68 10.06
CA VAL A 85 -44.09 0.56 8.62
C VAL A 85 -43.87 -0.89 8.20
N GLU A 86 -44.96 -1.60 7.90
CA GLU A 86 -44.93 -3.01 7.50
C GLU A 86 -44.47 -3.21 6.05
N TYR A 87 -44.04 -4.42 5.71
CA TYR A 87 -43.53 -4.72 4.36
C TYR A 87 -44.60 -4.54 3.28
N GLU A 88 -45.86 -4.79 3.63
CA GLU A 88 -47.03 -4.62 2.77
C GLU A 88 -47.35 -3.14 2.50
N ASP A 89 -46.95 -2.24 3.39
CA ASP A 89 -47.13 -0.79 3.24
C ASP A 89 -46.13 -0.20 2.26
N ILE A 90 -44.87 -0.61 2.37
CA ILE A 90 -43.75 -0.21 1.52
C ILE A 90 -42.79 -1.39 1.41
N SER A 91 -42.56 -1.90 0.20
CA SER A 91 -41.63 -3.00 -0.06
C SER A 91 -40.18 -2.61 0.24
N ASP A 92 -39.29 -3.58 0.45
CA ASP A 92 -37.87 -3.29 0.72
C ASP A 92 -37.17 -2.62 -0.48
N LYS A 93 -37.56 -2.98 -1.71
CA LYS A 93 -37.07 -2.34 -2.93
C LYS A 93 -37.44 -0.84 -2.95
N SER A 94 -38.70 -0.53 -2.66
CA SER A 94 -39.20 0.84 -2.59
C SER A 94 -38.58 1.61 -1.43
N MET A 95 -38.42 0.97 -0.26
CA MET A 95 -37.73 1.55 0.91
C MET A 95 -36.29 1.92 0.57
N TYR A 96 -35.56 1.04 -0.12
CA TYR A 96 -34.20 1.33 -0.56
C TYR A 96 -34.15 2.52 -1.52
N ALA A 97 -34.98 2.50 -2.58
CA ALA A 97 -35.06 3.60 -3.55
C ALA A 97 -35.39 4.95 -2.89
N LEU A 98 -36.33 4.94 -1.95
CA LEU A 98 -36.77 6.11 -1.19
C LEU A 98 -35.67 6.64 -0.28
N THR A 99 -35.01 5.79 0.51
CA THR A 99 -33.94 6.24 1.40
C THR A 99 -32.80 6.88 0.61
N ARG A 100 -32.44 6.30 -0.53
CA ARG A 100 -31.44 6.86 -1.45
C ARG A 100 -31.87 8.22 -1.99
N ALA A 101 -33.11 8.35 -2.46
CA ALA A 101 -33.64 9.62 -2.98
C ALA A 101 -33.66 10.73 -1.91
N VAL A 102 -34.06 10.41 -0.67
CA VAL A 102 -34.05 11.36 0.44
C VAL A 102 -32.65 11.90 0.69
N PHE A 103 -31.65 11.02 0.88
CA PHE A 103 -30.30 11.47 1.16
C PHE A 103 -29.65 12.17 -0.03
N ALA A 104 -29.95 11.77 -1.26
CA ALA A 104 -29.49 12.46 -2.47
C ALA A 104 -29.93 13.94 -2.49
N SER A 105 -31.15 14.25 -2.05
CA SER A 105 -31.66 15.63 -1.97
C SER A 105 -31.14 16.43 -0.76
N LEU A 106 -30.54 15.76 0.23
CA LEU A 106 -29.96 16.41 1.42
C LEU A 106 -28.48 16.74 1.25
N ILE A 107 -27.88 16.28 0.15
CA ILE A 107 -26.53 16.65 -0.25
C ILE A 107 -26.52 18.15 -0.55
N ASP A 108 -25.47 18.82 -0.08
CA ASP A 108 -25.26 20.25 -0.28
C ASP A 108 -24.99 20.55 -1.76
N THR A 109 -26.05 20.86 -2.51
CA THR A 109 -25.96 21.19 -3.94
C THR A 109 -25.25 22.51 -4.21
N ASP A 110 -24.95 23.31 -3.19
CA ASP A 110 -24.17 24.55 -3.37
C ASP A 110 -22.73 24.23 -3.79
N LYS A 111 -22.23 23.02 -3.51
CA LYS A 111 -20.97 22.51 -4.08
C LYS A 111 -21.26 21.72 -5.34
N ALA A 112 -20.93 22.31 -6.48
CA ALA A 112 -21.06 21.65 -7.78
C ALA A 112 -19.93 20.63 -7.99
N VAL A 113 -20.24 19.56 -8.73
CA VAL A 113 -19.21 18.75 -9.39
C VAL A 113 -18.83 19.46 -10.68
N SER A 114 -17.55 19.77 -10.84
CA SER A 114 -16.96 20.31 -12.07
C SER A 114 -16.15 19.24 -12.78
N VAL A 115 -15.95 19.38 -14.09
CA VAL A 115 -15.12 18.47 -14.89
C VAL A 115 -13.96 19.26 -15.48
N ILE A 116 -12.74 18.83 -15.18
CA ILE A 116 -11.48 19.40 -15.66
C ILE A 116 -10.78 18.42 -16.62
N SER A 117 -9.86 18.91 -17.45
CA SER A 117 -9.17 18.07 -18.46
C SER A 117 -7.77 18.60 -18.79
N GLY A 118 -6.93 17.77 -19.42
CA GLY A 118 -5.59 18.17 -19.82
C GLY A 118 -4.70 18.49 -18.61
N ASP A 119 -3.94 19.58 -18.70
CA ASP A 119 -2.96 19.96 -17.68
C ASP A 119 -3.60 20.30 -16.32
N GLU A 120 -4.88 20.66 -16.29
CA GLU A 120 -5.61 20.90 -15.03
C GLU A 120 -5.66 19.63 -14.15
N ILE A 121 -5.65 18.44 -14.75
CA ILE A 121 -5.56 17.16 -14.03
C ILE A 121 -4.22 17.07 -13.29
N VAL A 122 -3.13 17.44 -13.95
CA VAL A 122 -1.77 17.37 -13.37
C VAL A 122 -1.66 18.34 -12.20
N GLU A 123 -2.17 19.57 -12.34
CA GLU A 123 -2.17 20.54 -11.24
C GLU A 123 -3.01 20.07 -10.04
N ALA A 124 -4.17 19.45 -10.29
CA ALA A 124 -5.01 18.89 -9.22
C ALA A 124 -4.28 17.79 -8.43
N TYR A 125 -3.50 16.93 -9.10
CA TYR A 125 -2.66 15.94 -8.42
C TYR A 125 -1.43 16.55 -7.72
N ARG A 126 -0.85 17.63 -8.28
CA ARG A 126 0.31 18.32 -7.68
C ARG A 126 -0.07 19.05 -6.38
N GLY A 127 -1.24 19.68 -6.33
CA GLY A 127 -1.76 20.38 -5.15
C GLY A 127 -2.24 19.45 -4.02
N SER A 128 -2.40 18.16 -4.30
CA SER A 128 -2.98 17.20 -3.37
C SER A 128 -2.01 16.78 -2.26
N VAL A 129 -2.37 17.08 -1.01
CA VAL A 129 -1.64 16.62 0.18
C VAL A 129 -2.24 15.27 0.62
N GLY A 130 -1.65 14.16 0.17
CA GLY A 130 -2.19 12.82 0.41
C GLY A 130 -1.15 11.71 0.33
N GLY A 131 -0.23 11.65 1.28
CA GLY A 131 0.70 10.52 1.47
C GLY A 131 1.69 10.29 0.33
N ALA A 132 2.62 9.34 0.52
CA ALA A 132 3.62 8.96 -0.47
C ALA A 132 2.99 8.13 -1.62
N SER A 133 2.14 8.73 -2.44
CA SER A 133 1.59 8.09 -3.65
C SER A 133 2.49 8.33 -4.86
N CYS A 134 2.59 7.34 -5.76
CA CYS A 134 3.24 7.48 -7.07
C CYS A 134 2.60 8.55 -7.97
N MET A 135 1.42 9.07 -7.59
CA MET A 135 0.65 10.06 -8.35
C MET A 135 0.74 11.49 -7.82
N THR A 136 1.45 11.74 -6.74
CA THR A 136 1.49 13.05 -6.05
C THR A 136 2.91 13.60 -5.94
N GLY A 137 3.04 14.93 -5.80
CA GLY A 137 4.32 15.59 -5.54
C GLY A 137 5.31 15.49 -6.71
N GLU A 138 6.56 15.15 -6.41
CA GLU A 138 7.66 15.06 -7.39
C GLU A 138 7.47 13.92 -8.41
N ASN A 139 6.57 12.96 -8.14
CA ASN A 139 6.25 11.85 -9.04
C ASN A 139 5.10 12.16 -10.01
N CYS A 140 4.65 13.42 -10.11
CA CYS A 140 3.50 13.79 -10.95
C CYS A 140 3.70 13.51 -12.45
N ASP A 141 4.93 13.30 -12.92
CA ASP A 141 5.23 12.96 -14.31
C ASP A 141 4.51 11.68 -14.77
N LYS A 142 4.21 10.77 -13.83
CA LYS A 142 3.42 9.55 -14.12
C LYS A 142 1.97 9.87 -14.49
N ILE A 143 1.44 11.01 -14.06
CA ILE A 143 0.07 11.47 -14.34
C ILE A 143 -0.06 12.12 -15.72
N GLN A 144 1.07 12.43 -16.38
CA GLN A 144 1.08 13.08 -17.68
C GLN A 144 0.28 12.31 -18.74
N ILE A 145 0.17 10.98 -18.62
CA ILE A 145 -0.66 10.14 -19.49
C ILE A 145 -2.13 10.63 -19.55
N TYR A 146 -2.69 11.18 -18.48
CA TYR A 146 -4.06 11.70 -18.49
C TYR A 146 -4.15 13.04 -19.22
N SER A 147 -3.18 13.94 -19.02
CA SER A 147 -3.14 15.23 -19.73
C SER A 147 -2.91 15.04 -21.24
N ASP A 148 -2.06 14.07 -21.60
CA ASP A 148 -1.73 13.76 -23.00
C ASP A 148 -2.89 13.12 -23.78
N ASN A 149 -3.97 12.71 -23.10
CA ASN A 149 -5.15 12.07 -23.69
C ASN A 149 -6.47 12.76 -23.28
N PRO A 150 -6.63 14.09 -23.52
CA PRO A 150 -7.76 14.87 -23.00
C PRO A 150 -9.09 14.53 -23.69
N ASP A 151 -9.04 13.83 -24.84
CA ASP A 151 -10.22 13.31 -25.54
C ASP A 151 -10.78 12.02 -24.90
N VAL A 152 -9.97 11.34 -24.09
CA VAL A 152 -10.28 10.06 -23.44
C VAL A 152 -10.44 10.22 -21.93
N VAL A 153 -9.61 11.06 -21.30
CA VAL A 153 -9.56 11.22 -19.85
C VAL A 153 -9.90 12.65 -19.43
N SER A 154 -10.81 12.75 -18.47
CA SER A 154 -11.14 13.97 -17.74
C SER A 154 -11.17 13.66 -16.24
N MET A 155 -11.37 14.65 -15.38
CA MET A 155 -11.51 14.45 -13.94
C MET A 155 -12.73 15.19 -13.43
N ALA A 156 -13.61 14.48 -12.71
CA ALA A 156 -14.68 15.07 -11.94
C ALA A 156 -14.14 15.52 -10.58
N VAL A 157 -14.39 16.76 -10.19
CA VAL A 157 -13.95 17.38 -8.93
C VAL A 157 -15.17 17.92 -8.20
N TYR A 158 -15.34 17.53 -6.94
CA TYR A 158 -16.43 17.97 -6.07
C TYR A 158 -15.92 18.96 -5.00
N GLY A 159 -16.59 20.12 -4.92
CA GLY A 159 -16.19 21.20 -4.02
C GLY A 159 -14.85 21.84 -4.40
N ASP A 160 -14.22 22.53 -3.45
CA ASP A 160 -12.85 23.07 -3.58
C ASP A 160 -11.83 21.92 -3.39
N GLU A 161 -11.88 20.91 -4.26
CA GLU A 161 -11.03 19.70 -4.24
C GLU A 161 -11.24 18.75 -3.05
N GLU A 162 -12.43 18.78 -2.44
CA GLU A 162 -12.78 17.84 -1.35
C GLU A 162 -12.82 16.39 -1.82
N ALA A 163 -13.20 16.17 -3.09
CA ALA A 163 -13.10 14.87 -3.73
C ALA A 163 -12.86 14.96 -5.23
N ARG A 164 -12.28 13.89 -5.79
CA ARG A 164 -12.05 13.75 -7.22
C ARG A 164 -12.16 12.31 -7.70
N ALA A 165 -12.42 12.13 -8.98
CA ALA A 165 -12.37 10.85 -9.67
C ALA A 165 -12.04 11.09 -11.15
N LEU A 166 -11.25 10.20 -11.76
CA LEU A 166 -11.10 10.22 -13.21
C LEU A 166 -12.44 9.90 -13.87
N LEU A 167 -12.67 10.47 -15.03
CA LEU A 167 -13.86 10.28 -15.84
C LEU A 167 -13.41 9.90 -17.26
N TRP A 168 -13.68 8.65 -17.61
CA TRP A 168 -13.18 8.00 -18.82
C TRP A 168 -14.23 7.99 -19.92
N ARG A 169 -13.84 8.37 -21.13
CA ARG A 169 -14.62 8.11 -22.35
C ARG A 169 -14.15 6.80 -22.97
N THR A 170 -15.02 5.81 -23.00
CA THR A 170 -14.69 4.48 -23.52
C THR A 170 -14.78 4.42 -25.05
N CYS A 171 -14.19 3.40 -25.66
CA CYS A 171 -14.26 3.15 -27.09
C CYS A 171 -15.70 2.87 -27.56
N GLU A 172 -16.54 2.38 -26.65
CA GLU A 172 -17.96 2.11 -26.82
C GLU A 172 -18.81 3.39 -26.66
N GLY A 173 -18.19 4.53 -26.34
CA GLY A 173 -18.84 5.83 -26.22
C GLY A 173 -19.47 6.11 -24.85
N ALA A 174 -19.34 5.19 -23.89
CA ALA A 174 -19.81 5.41 -22.52
C ALA A 174 -18.88 6.35 -21.75
N MET A 175 -19.42 6.99 -20.72
CA MET A 175 -18.63 7.72 -19.72
C MET A 175 -18.58 6.86 -18.45
N VAL A 176 -17.38 6.63 -17.92
CA VAL A 176 -17.17 5.81 -16.71
C VAL A 176 -16.45 6.65 -15.65
N LEU A 177 -17.12 6.85 -14.50
CA LEU A 177 -16.54 7.47 -13.31
C LEU A 177 -15.68 6.43 -12.58
N ASP A 178 -14.40 6.73 -12.42
CA ASP A 178 -13.43 5.91 -11.72
C ASP A 178 -13.64 5.94 -10.19
N ARG A 179 -12.75 5.31 -9.44
CA ARG A 179 -12.67 5.38 -7.99
C ARG A 179 -12.61 6.83 -7.52
N ILE A 180 -13.40 7.11 -6.49
CA ILE A 180 -13.48 8.43 -5.87
C ILE A 180 -12.47 8.52 -4.74
N TYR A 181 -11.76 9.65 -4.68
CA TYR A 181 -10.77 9.98 -3.67
C TYR A 181 -11.14 11.28 -2.95
N PRO A 182 -11.18 11.31 -1.60
CA PRO A 182 -11.06 10.17 -0.68
C PRO A 182 -12.13 9.09 -0.92
N ASN A 183 -11.87 7.84 -0.52
CA ASN A 183 -12.72 6.70 -0.89
C ASN A 183 -13.88 6.41 0.07
N ASP A 184 -14.09 7.27 1.05
CA ASP A 184 -15.17 7.21 2.03
C ASP A 184 -15.79 8.60 2.23
N GLY A 185 -16.96 8.67 2.87
CA GLY A 185 -17.62 9.95 3.18
C GLY A 185 -18.68 10.40 2.16
N LYS A 186 -19.32 11.54 2.46
CA LYS A 186 -20.52 12.02 1.75
C LYS A 186 -20.29 12.31 0.28
N HIS A 187 -19.09 12.79 -0.07
CA HIS A 187 -18.73 13.14 -1.44
C HIS A 187 -18.79 11.94 -2.39
N VAL A 188 -18.59 10.72 -1.88
CA VAL A 188 -18.74 9.50 -2.69
C VAL A 188 -20.17 9.37 -3.21
N ASP A 189 -21.16 9.52 -2.32
CA ASP A 189 -22.57 9.48 -2.71
C ASP A 189 -22.95 10.66 -3.60
N VAL A 190 -22.37 11.85 -3.37
CA VAL A 190 -22.57 13.01 -4.27
C VAL A 190 -22.12 12.69 -5.68
N MET A 191 -20.89 12.19 -5.84
CA MET A 191 -20.30 11.93 -7.15
C MET A 191 -20.99 10.75 -7.86
N HIS A 192 -21.43 9.71 -7.14
CA HIS A 192 -22.27 8.66 -7.71
C HIS A 192 -23.63 9.18 -8.18
N ASN A 193 -24.31 10.00 -7.38
CA ASN A 193 -25.59 10.59 -7.78
C ASN A 193 -25.42 11.52 -8.98
N TRP A 194 -24.33 12.30 -9.01
CA TRP A 194 -23.97 13.12 -10.16
C TRP A 194 -23.74 12.28 -11.41
N ALA A 195 -23.01 11.15 -11.32
CA ALA A 195 -22.83 10.22 -12.43
C ALA A 195 -24.19 9.68 -12.94
N ILE A 196 -25.06 9.24 -12.03
CA ILE A 196 -26.41 8.75 -12.38
C ILE A 196 -27.25 9.82 -13.09
N GLN A 197 -27.21 11.07 -12.62
CA GLN A 197 -27.96 12.18 -13.23
C GLN A 197 -27.47 12.51 -14.64
N ASN A 198 -26.21 12.20 -14.97
CA ASN A 198 -25.60 12.44 -16.27
C ASN A 198 -25.56 11.17 -17.16
N ASP A 199 -26.22 10.07 -16.75
CA ASP A 199 -26.20 8.79 -17.46
C ASP A 199 -24.78 8.20 -17.62
N TYR A 200 -23.94 8.36 -16.59
CA TYR A 200 -22.60 7.82 -16.53
C TYR A 200 -22.57 6.51 -15.73
N THR A 201 -21.77 5.57 -16.19
CA THR A 201 -21.43 4.36 -15.46
C THR A 201 -20.41 4.71 -14.38
N TYR A 202 -20.38 3.99 -13.26
CA TYR A 202 -19.40 4.23 -12.20
C TYR A 202 -18.91 2.92 -11.59
N ARG A 203 -17.72 2.96 -10.97
CA ARG A 203 -17.15 1.82 -10.24
C ARG A 203 -17.96 1.53 -8.97
N VAL A 204 -18.37 0.27 -8.77
CA VAL A 204 -19.25 -0.10 -7.64
C VAL A 204 -18.50 -0.17 -6.30
N SER A 205 -17.25 -0.59 -6.31
CA SER A 205 -16.42 -0.74 -5.10
C SER A 205 -15.19 0.15 -5.18
N ASN A 206 -14.91 0.91 -4.11
CA ASN A 206 -13.67 1.66 -3.95
C ASN A 206 -12.53 0.87 -3.28
N SER A 207 -12.61 -0.47 -3.27
CA SER A 207 -11.51 -1.36 -2.83
C SER A 207 -10.43 -1.49 -3.90
N LEU A 208 -9.25 -2.00 -3.55
CA LEU A 208 -8.22 -2.34 -4.56
C LEU A 208 -8.76 -3.40 -5.54
N PRO A 209 -8.38 -3.34 -6.83
CA PRO A 209 -8.75 -4.36 -7.81
C PRO A 209 -8.00 -5.66 -7.51
N SER A 210 -8.73 -6.78 -7.42
CA SER A 210 -8.17 -8.13 -7.27
C SER A 210 -8.57 -9.06 -8.43
N GLY A 211 -8.93 -8.47 -9.58
CA GLY A 211 -9.53 -9.12 -10.75
C GLY A 211 -10.46 -8.14 -11.47
N HIS A 212 -11.42 -8.67 -12.24
CA HIS A 212 -12.45 -7.88 -12.94
C HIS A 212 -13.04 -6.76 -12.07
N VAL A 213 -12.98 -5.52 -12.56
CA VAL A 213 -13.51 -4.35 -11.84
C VAL A 213 -14.96 -4.14 -12.20
N GLN A 214 -15.84 -4.40 -11.21
CA GLN A 214 -17.28 -4.30 -11.37
C GLN A 214 -17.77 -2.85 -11.53
N LEU A 215 -18.47 -2.61 -12.64
CA LEU A 215 -19.15 -1.36 -12.94
C LEU A 215 -20.66 -1.44 -12.68
N SER A 216 -21.30 -0.28 -12.53
CA SER A 216 -22.72 -0.15 -12.15
C SER A 216 -23.71 -0.76 -13.13
N ASP A 217 -23.32 -0.94 -14.39
CA ASP A 217 -24.12 -1.56 -15.44
C ASP A 217 -23.73 -3.01 -15.75
N GLY A 218 -22.70 -3.53 -15.08
CA GLY A 218 -22.20 -4.89 -15.25
C GLY A 218 -21.50 -5.18 -16.56
N LYS A 219 -21.03 -4.16 -17.29
CA LYS A 219 -20.33 -4.35 -18.57
C LYS A 219 -18.81 -4.19 -18.43
N SER A 220 -18.09 -4.80 -19.38
CA SER A 220 -16.70 -4.53 -19.66
C SER A 220 -16.60 -3.44 -20.73
N TYR A 221 -15.64 -2.54 -20.57
CA TYR A 221 -15.35 -1.43 -21.47
C TYR A 221 -13.86 -1.36 -21.78
N THR A 222 -13.52 -0.70 -22.87
CA THR A 222 -12.12 -0.48 -23.25
C THR A 222 -11.81 1.00 -23.48
N VAL A 223 -10.58 1.41 -23.16
CA VAL A 223 -10.05 2.75 -23.49
C VAL A 223 -8.73 2.61 -24.23
N LYS A 224 -8.36 3.63 -25.01
CA LYS A 224 -7.08 3.67 -25.74
C LYS A 224 -6.35 4.94 -25.40
N LEU A 225 -5.08 4.81 -24.99
CA LEU A 225 -4.25 5.94 -24.61
C LEU A 225 -2.96 5.92 -25.40
N ARG A 226 -2.47 7.12 -25.76
CA ARG A 226 -1.05 7.33 -26.03
C ARG A 226 -0.30 7.22 -24.71
N HIS A 227 0.87 6.58 -24.71
CA HIS A 227 1.71 6.44 -23.52
C HIS A 227 3.17 6.81 -23.82
N ASN A 228 3.92 7.10 -22.76
CA ASN A 228 5.35 7.38 -22.74
C ASN A 228 6.12 6.32 -21.92
N ASP A 229 5.56 5.12 -21.79
CA ASP A 229 6.09 3.98 -21.02
C ASP A 229 6.16 4.20 -19.50
N VAL A 230 5.54 5.27 -19.01
CA VAL A 230 5.39 5.55 -17.59
C VAL A 230 3.91 5.51 -17.24
N PHE A 231 3.55 4.62 -16.31
CA PHE A 231 2.15 4.42 -15.92
C PHE A 231 1.93 4.75 -14.45
N PRO A 232 0.90 5.54 -14.12
CA PRO A 232 0.43 5.70 -12.76
C PRO A 232 -0.33 4.43 -12.33
N TYR A 233 -0.65 4.35 -11.04
CA TYR A 233 -1.61 3.36 -10.57
C TYR A 233 -2.97 3.58 -11.25
N MET A 234 -3.48 2.58 -11.97
CA MET A 234 -4.78 2.60 -12.62
C MET A 234 -5.81 1.85 -11.77
N ASP A 235 -6.92 2.51 -11.47
CA ASP A 235 -7.94 1.99 -10.55
C ASP A 235 -8.99 1.13 -11.26
N THR A 236 -9.64 1.65 -12.30
CA THR A 236 -10.71 0.95 -13.03
C THR A 236 -10.20 0.25 -14.28
N PHE A 237 -9.49 0.95 -15.16
CA PHE A 237 -8.97 0.43 -16.42
C PHE A 237 -7.51 -0.01 -16.26
N CYS A 238 -7.28 -1.05 -15.44
CA CYS A 238 -5.93 -1.48 -15.06
C CYS A 238 -5.37 -2.65 -15.89
N PHE A 239 -6.20 -3.31 -16.70
CA PHE A 239 -5.78 -4.47 -17.50
C PHE A 239 -5.39 -4.02 -18.91
N GLY A 240 -4.11 -4.16 -19.28
CA GLY A 240 -3.54 -3.52 -20.47
C GLY A 240 -3.02 -4.48 -21.55
N GLN A 241 -3.07 -4.03 -22.81
CA GLN A 241 -2.40 -4.62 -23.97
C GLN A 241 -1.72 -3.52 -24.80
N PHE A 242 -0.46 -3.72 -25.19
CA PHE A 242 0.29 -2.74 -25.98
C PHE A 242 0.10 -2.95 -27.49
N HIS A 243 -0.21 -1.88 -28.21
CA HIS A 243 -0.40 -1.88 -29.65
C HIS A 243 0.20 -0.64 -30.32
N GLY A 244 1.46 -0.73 -30.77
CA GLY A 244 2.05 0.25 -31.68
C GLY A 244 2.02 1.70 -31.16
N GLY A 245 2.58 1.94 -29.98
CA GLY A 245 2.63 3.26 -29.32
C GLY A 245 1.32 3.67 -28.63
N LEU A 246 0.31 2.79 -28.64
CA LEU A 246 -0.89 2.91 -27.85
C LEU A 246 -0.94 1.78 -26.82
N ILE A 247 -1.62 2.06 -25.71
CA ILE A 247 -2.06 1.05 -24.77
C ILE A 247 -3.58 0.96 -24.83
N HIS A 248 -4.10 -0.25 -24.95
CA HIS A 248 -5.52 -0.54 -24.77
C HIS A 248 -5.70 -0.99 -23.33
N LEU A 249 -6.62 -0.37 -22.60
CA LEU A 249 -6.93 -0.73 -21.21
C LEU A 249 -8.37 -1.22 -21.10
N SER A 250 -8.61 -2.10 -20.13
CA SER A 250 -9.91 -2.69 -19.84
C SER A 250 -10.13 -2.78 -18.33
N ASN A 251 -11.39 -2.82 -17.91
CA ASN A 251 -11.79 -3.20 -16.55
C ASN A 251 -11.97 -4.72 -16.38
N ASP A 252 -11.68 -5.49 -17.43
CA ASP A 252 -11.80 -6.95 -17.49
C ASP A 252 -10.44 -7.64 -17.38
N ASP A 253 -10.29 -8.55 -16.41
CA ASP A 253 -9.02 -9.24 -16.14
C ASP A 253 -8.65 -10.27 -17.23
N GLY A 254 -9.65 -10.76 -17.97
CA GLY A 254 -9.43 -11.61 -19.15
C GLY A 254 -8.80 -10.87 -20.34
N PHE A 255 -8.59 -9.56 -20.25
CA PHE A 255 -8.02 -8.73 -21.31
C PHE A 255 -6.49 -8.56 -21.22
N ALA A 256 -5.87 -8.70 -20.05
CA ALA A 256 -4.52 -8.18 -19.81
C ALA A 256 -3.39 -9.08 -20.33
N ASP A 257 -2.41 -8.44 -20.98
CA ASP A 257 -1.01 -8.90 -20.99
C ASP A 257 -0.22 -8.30 -19.82
N VAL A 258 -0.63 -7.11 -19.34
CA VAL A 258 -0.04 -6.40 -18.18
C VAL A 258 -1.12 -5.89 -17.24
N VAL A 259 -0.77 -5.72 -15.97
CA VAL A 259 -1.64 -5.08 -14.96
C VAL A 259 -0.97 -3.82 -14.42
N LEU A 260 -1.69 -2.70 -14.49
CA LEU A 260 -1.21 -1.35 -14.12
C LEU A 260 -1.71 -0.91 -12.74
N ASN A 261 -1.65 -1.79 -11.74
CA ASN A 261 -2.09 -1.50 -10.37
C ASN A 261 -0.92 -1.56 -9.37
N ASP A 262 0.29 -1.21 -9.81
CA ASP A 262 1.46 -1.11 -8.94
C ASP A 262 1.49 0.24 -8.23
N THR A 263 1.59 0.24 -6.90
CA THR A 263 1.68 1.44 -6.06
C THR A 263 2.96 2.25 -6.30
N CYS A 264 4.00 1.62 -6.85
CA CYS A 264 5.22 2.27 -7.31
C CYS A 264 5.10 2.82 -8.74
N GLY A 265 4.01 2.51 -9.45
CA GLY A 265 3.82 2.83 -10.87
C GLY A 265 4.64 1.92 -11.79
N GLY A 266 4.30 1.91 -13.09
CA GLY A 266 4.91 1.03 -14.10
C GLY A 266 4.02 -0.16 -14.48
N THR A 267 4.55 -1.05 -15.31
CA THR A 267 3.96 -2.38 -15.52
C THR A 267 4.40 -3.28 -14.38
N SER A 268 3.59 -4.28 -14.03
CA SER A 268 3.84 -5.26 -12.95
C SER A 268 5.19 -6.00 -13.00
N ASP A 269 6.01 -5.78 -14.03
CA ASP A 269 7.29 -6.45 -14.28
C ASP A 269 8.50 -5.51 -14.10
N SER A 270 8.27 -4.26 -13.71
CA SER A 270 9.33 -3.24 -13.54
C SER A 270 9.27 -2.60 -12.17
N CYS A 271 10.41 -2.36 -11.55
CA CYS A 271 10.53 -1.61 -10.31
C CYS A 271 11.60 -0.52 -10.46
N THR A 272 11.56 0.50 -9.61
CA THR A 272 12.58 1.57 -9.62
C THR A 272 13.68 1.23 -8.63
N CYS A 273 14.94 1.22 -9.08
CA CYS A 273 16.09 1.02 -8.23
C CYS A 273 16.16 2.13 -7.16
N CYS A 274 16.11 1.77 -5.89
CA CYS A 274 16.22 2.71 -4.76
C CYS A 274 17.59 3.41 -4.67
N GLY A 275 18.63 2.86 -5.29
CA GLY A 275 19.98 3.43 -5.29
C GLY A 275 20.20 4.52 -6.34
N CYS A 276 19.80 4.27 -7.59
CA CYS A 276 20.05 5.17 -8.73
C CYS A 276 18.79 5.81 -9.33
N GLY A 277 17.59 5.35 -8.96
CA GLY A 277 16.32 5.83 -9.52
C GLY A 277 16.00 5.30 -10.92
N GLU A 278 16.83 4.43 -11.49
CA GLU A 278 16.57 3.83 -12.80
C GLU A 278 15.51 2.73 -12.73
N ASN A 279 14.80 2.53 -13.83
CA ASN A 279 13.82 1.46 -13.95
C ASN A 279 14.53 0.14 -14.25
N ILE A 280 14.23 -0.90 -13.48
CA ILE A 280 14.82 -2.23 -13.60
C ILE A 280 13.69 -3.26 -13.74
N SER A 281 13.91 -4.29 -14.55
CA SER A 281 12.98 -5.43 -14.59
C SER A 281 13.04 -6.18 -13.26
N GLN A 282 11.92 -6.75 -12.83
CA GLN A 282 11.88 -7.57 -11.61
C GLN A 282 12.86 -8.75 -11.67
N ASP A 283 13.09 -9.33 -12.86
CA ASP A 283 14.07 -10.41 -13.07
C ASP A 283 15.52 -9.97 -12.77
N HIS A 284 15.81 -8.68 -12.89
CA HIS A 284 17.13 -8.11 -12.63
C HIS A 284 17.19 -7.33 -11.31
N ALA A 285 16.07 -7.26 -10.58
CA ALA A 285 16.02 -6.62 -9.29
C ALA A 285 16.66 -7.50 -8.21
N ARG A 286 17.36 -6.84 -7.28
CA ARG A 286 17.83 -7.42 -6.02
C ARG A 286 17.13 -6.71 -4.88
N TYR A 287 16.75 -7.45 -3.84
CA TYR A 287 15.93 -6.93 -2.76
C TYR A 287 16.72 -6.87 -1.45
N SER A 288 16.68 -5.73 -0.79
CA SER A 288 17.23 -5.58 0.56
C SER A 288 16.39 -6.36 1.59
N PRO A 289 16.84 -6.49 2.86
CA PRO A 289 16.03 -7.10 3.92
C PRO A 289 14.71 -6.39 4.20
N GLY A 290 14.55 -5.14 3.74
CA GLY A 290 13.32 -4.34 3.84
C GLY A 290 12.44 -4.40 2.59
N ASP A 291 12.71 -5.32 1.65
CA ASP A 291 12.02 -5.47 0.36
C ASP A 291 12.16 -4.28 -0.61
N ASP A 292 13.10 -3.35 -0.35
CA ASP A 292 13.47 -2.30 -1.31
C ASP A 292 14.21 -2.90 -2.51
N ALA A 293 13.84 -2.49 -3.73
CA ALA A 293 14.42 -3.01 -4.98
C ALA A 293 15.63 -2.20 -5.43
N PHE A 294 16.69 -2.88 -5.85
CA PHE A 294 17.94 -2.29 -6.34
C PHE A 294 18.36 -2.95 -7.65
N CYS A 295 19.01 -2.17 -8.52
CA CYS A 295 19.80 -2.73 -9.61
C CYS A 295 21.00 -3.48 -9.01
N GLU A 296 21.59 -4.41 -9.77
CA GLU A 296 22.69 -5.25 -9.31
C GLU A 296 23.87 -4.45 -8.73
N GLU A 297 24.31 -3.40 -9.42
CA GLU A 297 25.41 -2.53 -8.97
C GLU A 297 25.07 -1.80 -7.67
N CYS A 298 23.90 -1.14 -7.61
CA CYS A 298 23.48 -0.42 -6.40
C CYS A 298 23.24 -1.35 -5.21
N PHE A 299 22.86 -2.61 -5.47
CA PHE A 299 22.69 -3.62 -4.45
C PHE A 299 24.05 -4.00 -3.85
N TYR A 300 25.02 -4.41 -4.68
CA TYR A 300 26.34 -4.84 -4.21
C TYR A 300 27.22 -3.70 -3.67
N ASP A 301 26.86 -2.43 -3.91
CA ASP A 301 27.45 -1.27 -3.23
C ASP A 301 26.98 -1.11 -1.76
N ARG A 302 25.91 -1.79 -1.36
CA ARG A 302 25.22 -1.56 -0.06
C ARG A 302 24.98 -2.83 0.74
N TYR A 303 24.83 -3.95 0.04
CA TYR A 303 24.42 -5.23 0.62
C TYR A 303 25.31 -6.36 0.10
N THR A 304 25.35 -7.43 0.87
CA THR A 304 25.98 -8.69 0.50
C THR A 304 25.12 -9.86 0.98
N TYR A 305 25.48 -11.07 0.57
CA TYR A 305 24.81 -12.29 1.00
C TYR A 305 25.69 -13.06 1.97
N CYS A 306 25.08 -13.60 3.02
CA CYS A 306 25.74 -14.62 3.81
C CYS A 306 25.87 -15.89 2.96
N THR A 307 27.10 -16.34 2.67
CA THR A 307 27.39 -17.50 1.82
C THR A 307 26.78 -18.81 2.35
N ARG A 308 26.43 -18.87 3.65
CA ARG A 308 25.91 -20.08 4.29
C ARG A 308 24.39 -20.15 4.36
N CYS A 309 23.71 -19.03 4.63
CA CYS A 309 22.25 -19.02 4.80
C CYS A 309 21.51 -18.26 3.69
N ASP A 310 22.23 -17.70 2.72
CA ASP A 310 21.72 -16.91 1.60
C ASP A 310 20.89 -15.68 2.00
N HIS A 311 20.87 -15.32 3.29
CA HIS A 311 20.23 -14.08 3.73
C HIS A 311 21.05 -12.86 3.32
N THR A 312 20.34 -11.78 3.00
CA THR A 312 20.93 -10.49 2.66
C THR A 312 21.26 -9.69 3.92
N PHE A 313 22.39 -9.01 3.92
CA PHE A 313 22.87 -8.15 5.01
C PHE A 313 23.45 -6.86 4.45
N ALA A 314 23.46 -5.78 5.24
CA ALA A 314 24.18 -4.58 4.85
C ALA A 314 25.69 -4.85 4.84
N ILE A 315 26.45 -4.17 3.98
CA ILE A 315 27.91 -4.25 3.98
C ILE A 315 28.43 -3.81 5.36
N GLY A 316 29.28 -4.66 5.95
CA GLY A 316 29.81 -4.48 7.30
C GLY A 316 29.03 -5.21 8.40
N GLU A 317 27.89 -5.83 8.08
CA GLU A 317 27.17 -6.74 9.01
C GLU A 317 27.56 -8.22 8.80
N THR A 318 28.41 -8.50 7.82
CA THR A 318 29.05 -9.80 7.60
C THR A 318 30.54 -9.74 7.94
N THR A 319 31.12 -10.91 8.15
CA THR A 319 32.56 -11.11 8.37
C THR A 319 33.11 -11.99 7.25
N THR A 320 34.16 -11.53 6.60
CA THR A 320 34.90 -12.31 5.60
C THR A 320 35.76 -13.36 6.30
N VAL A 321 35.56 -14.63 5.94
CA VAL A 321 36.33 -15.80 6.42
C VAL A 321 37.04 -16.44 5.23
N ASP A 322 38.31 -16.83 5.40
CA ASP A 322 39.14 -17.44 4.35
C ASP A 322 39.13 -16.62 3.04
N GLU A 323 39.20 -15.29 3.18
CA GLU A 323 39.22 -14.26 2.11
C GLU A 323 38.00 -14.19 1.18
N THR A 324 37.07 -15.15 1.26
CA THR A 324 36.04 -15.34 0.23
C THR A 324 34.65 -15.59 0.79
N LEU A 325 34.52 -16.06 2.03
CA LEU A 325 33.24 -16.41 2.62
C LEU A 325 32.69 -15.25 3.43
N GLU A 326 31.59 -14.66 2.99
CA GLU A 326 30.87 -13.66 3.78
C GLU A 326 29.90 -14.37 4.72
N LEU A 327 30.16 -14.35 6.04
CA LEU A 327 29.31 -14.99 7.03
C LEU A 327 28.64 -13.95 7.92
N CYS A 328 27.33 -14.09 8.16
CA CYS A 328 26.66 -13.32 9.20
C CYS A 328 27.07 -13.82 10.59
N GLU A 329 26.85 -13.01 11.63
CA GLU A 329 27.25 -13.30 13.02
C GLU A 329 26.83 -14.72 13.49
N TYR A 330 25.60 -15.14 13.18
CA TYR A 330 25.10 -16.47 13.54
C TYR A 330 25.82 -17.59 12.80
N CYS A 331 26.04 -17.43 11.50
CA CYS A 331 26.73 -18.44 10.69
C CYS A 331 28.23 -18.49 11.00
N LEU A 332 28.82 -17.36 11.38
CA LEU A 332 30.20 -17.27 11.85
C LEU A 332 30.37 -18.07 13.15
N ALA A 333 29.50 -17.86 14.14
CA ALA A 333 29.54 -18.59 15.42
C ALA A 333 29.42 -20.11 15.25
N ASP A 334 28.70 -20.58 14.22
CA ASP A 334 28.52 -22.00 13.91
C ASP A 334 29.53 -22.54 12.87
N SER A 335 30.42 -21.70 12.34
CA SER A 335 31.39 -22.12 11.31
C SER A 335 32.63 -22.80 11.89
N GLY A 336 32.92 -22.58 13.17
CA GLY A 336 34.20 -22.96 13.78
C GLY A 336 35.37 -22.06 13.40
N ALA A 337 35.12 -20.98 12.65
CA ALA A 337 36.15 -19.99 12.32
C ALA A 337 36.69 -19.31 13.58
N GLN A 338 37.98 -19.02 13.55
CA GLN A 338 38.71 -18.36 14.63
C GLN A 338 39.46 -17.15 14.06
N LEU A 339 39.64 -16.13 14.90
CA LEU A 339 40.41 -14.94 14.56
C LEU A 339 41.90 -15.27 14.73
N CYS A 340 42.70 -15.07 13.68
CA CYS A 340 44.15 -15.21 13.76
C CYS A 340 44.74 -14.08 14.61
N ASP A 341 45.47 -14.43 15.68
CA ASP A 341 46.07 -13.47 16.62
C ASP A 341 47.21 -12.63 16.00
N HIS A 342 47.72 -13.02 14.82
CA HIS A 342 48.77 -12.27 14.14
C HIS A 342 48.27 -11.27 13.09
N CYS A 343 47.28 -11.66 12.28
CA CYS A 343 46.83 -10.85 11.13
C CYS A 343 45.41 -10.31 11.27
N ASP A 344 44.70 -10.61 12.36
CA ASP A 344 43.31 -10.23 12.59
C ASP A 344 42.34 -10.72 11.50
N CYS A 345 42.70 -11.76 10.74
CA CYS A 345 41.82 -12.39 9.75
C CYS A 345 41.08 -13.59 10.38
N TRP A 346 39.80 -13.74 10.03
CA TRP A 346 39.04 -14.94 10.38
C TRP A 346 39.34 -16.07 9.42
N VAL A 347 39.69 -17.24 9.95
CA VAL A 347 39.98 -18.45 9.15
C VAL A 347 39.33 -19.69 9.74
N THR A 348 39.03 -20.68 8.91
CA THR A 348 38.48 -21.98 9.36
C THR A 348 39.56 -23.00 9.74
N GLU A 349 40.77 -22.84 9.22
CA GLU A 349 41.91 -23.72 9.49
C GLU A 349 43.12 -22.92 10.02
N GLY A 350 43.83 -23.48 10.99
CA GLY A 350 44.99 -22.86 11.60
C GLY A 350 45.66 -23.74 12.64
N THR A 351 46.66 -23.20 13.31
CA THR A 351 47.47 -23.87 14.33
C THR A 351 47.47 -23.04 15.61
N THR A 352 47.21 -23.68 16.74
CA THR A 352 47.34 -23.06 18.07
C THR A 352 48.75 -23.29 18.60
N ALA A 353 49.42 -22.24 19.08
CA ALA A 353 50.72 -22.35 19.72
C ALA A 353 50.61 -23.01 21.11
N ASP A 354 51.44 -24.00 21.39
CA ASP A 354 51.37 -24.81 22.61
C ASP A 354 51.75 -24.04 23.88
N ASP A 355 52.55 -22.96 23.76
CA ASP A 355 53.04 -22.17 24.89
C ASP A 355 52.18 -20.95 25.22
N THR A 356 51.49 -20.37 24.23
CA THR A 356 50.70 -19.15 24.39
C THR A 356 49.19 -19.35 24.28
N GLU A 357 48.75 -20.50 23.75
CA GLU A 357 47.36 -20.75 23.34
C GLU A 357 46.85 -19.78 22.25
N GLU A 358 47.73 -19.00 21.61
CA GLU A 358 47.39 -18.11 20.49
C GLU A 358 47.12 -18.92 19.21
N PHE A 359 46.13 -18.51 18.43
CA PHE A 359 45.71 -19.15 17.19
C PHE A 359 46.25 -18.42 15.96
N PHE A 360 46.94 -19.14 15.08
CA PHE A 360 47.54 -18.61 13.87
C PHE A 360 46.90 -19.26 12.63
N CYS A 361 46.52 -18.46 11.63
CA CYS A 361 46.17 -19.01 10.32
C CYS A 361 47.38 -19.72 9.70
N THR A 362 47.16 -20.61 8.73
CA THR A 362 48.22 -21.43 8.10
C THR A 362 49.43 -20.59 7.65
N ASP A 363 49.21 -19.47 6.97
CA ASP A 363 50.30 -18.61 6.48
C ASP A 363 51.07 -17.91 7.62
N CYS A 364 50.37 -17.50 8.68
CA CYS A 364 51.00 -16.90 9.86
C CYS A 364 51.71 -17.96 10.70
N ALA A 365 51.19 -19.18 10.77
CA ALA A 365 51.82 -20.29 11.48
C ALA A 365 53.17 -20.66 10.86
N GLU A 366 53.26 -20.74 9.53
CA GLU A 366 54.53 -21.01 8.83
C GLU A 366 55.60 -19.95 9.08
N THR A 367 55.18 -18.70 9.32
CA THR A 367 56.09 -17.58 9.50
C THR A 367 56.40 -17.28 10.95
N GLU A 368 55.46 -17.46 11.87
CA GLU A 368 55.53 -17.06 13.28
C GLU A 368 55.76 -18.21 14.27
N LEU A 369 55.47 -19.45 13.86
CA LEU A 369 55.68 -20.62 14.73
C LEU A 369 56.91 -21.41 14.32
N THR A 370 57.51 -22.06 15.31
CA THR A 370 58.62 -22.99 15.12
C THR A 370 58.21 -24.38 15.64
N HIS A 371 58.40 -25.40 14.80
CA HIS A 371 58.08 -26.78 15.13
C HIS A 371 59.18 -27.41 15.99
N CYS A 372 58.81 -27.93 17.17
CA CYS A 372 59.69 -28.70 18.04
C CYS A 372 59.79 -30.14 17.54
N VAL A 373 61.01 -30.59 17.21
CA VAL A 373 61.21 -31.95 16.67
C VAL A 373 60.98 -33.08 17.67
N GLU A 374 61.01 -32.80 18.97
CA GLU A 374 60.90 -33.83 20.02
C GLU A 374 59.46 -34.10 20.44
N CYS A 375 58.64 -33.05 20.61
CA CYS A 375 57.23 -33.19 21.00
C CYS A 375 56.23 -33.00 19.85
N GLU A 376 56.71 -32.65 18.65
CA GLU A 376 55.90 -32.30 17.47
C GLU A 376 54.98 -31.07 17.68
N GLY A 377 55.20 -30.32 18.76
CA GLY A 377 54.46 -29.10 19.08
C GLY A 377 54.91 -27.87 18.30
N HIS A 378 54.05 -26.86 18.23
CA HIS A 378 54.31 -25.59 17.57
C HIS A 378 54.39 -24.47 18.61
N PHE A 379 55.50 -23.74 18.61
CA PHE A 379 55.81 -22.73 19.62
C PHE A 379 56.09 -21.38 18.99
N ALA A 380 55.79 -20.29 19.68
CA ALA A 380 56.27 -18.97 19.28
C ALA A 380 57.81 -18.97 19.15
N LYS A 381 58.37 -18.12 18.28
CA LYS A 381 59.80 -18.08 17.85
C LYS A 381 60.90 -18.08 18.93
N ASP A 382 60.57 -18.10 20.21
CA ASP A 382 61.51 -18.12 21.33
C ASP A 382 61.86 -19.56 21.80
N ILE A 383 62.16 -20.47 20.86
CA ILE A 383 62.64 -21.83 21.19
C ILE A 383 64.13 -22.04 20.90
N SER A 384 64.74 -22.96 21.66
CA SER A 384 66.18 -23.19 21.63
C SER A 384 66.60 -24.01 20.42
N LYS A 385 67.75 -23.67 19.82
CA LYS A 385 68.31 -24.41 18.69
C LYS A 385 69.39 -25.39 19.18
N ARG A 386 69.25 -26.67 18.87
CA ARG A 386 70.29 -27.68 19.11
C ARG A 386 71.50 -27.45 18.21
N GLY A 387 72.63 -28.05 18.58
CA GLY A 387 73.90 -27.93 17.85
C GLY A 387 73.88 -28.54 16.43
N ASP A 388 72.90 -29.37 16.10
CA ASP A 388 72.61 -29.91 14.77
C ASP A 388 71.75 -28.97 13.90
N GLY A 389 71.20 -27.91 14.49
CA GLY A 389 70.37 -26.93 13.81
C GLY A 389 68.86 -27.19 13.88
N GLU A 390 68.41 -28.22 14.60
CA GLU A 390 66.98 -28.46 14.88
C GLU A 390 66.50 -27.58 16.05
N TYR A 391 65.20 -27.28 16.07
CA TYR A 391 64.59 -26.47 17.14
C TYR A 391 63.88 -27.38 18.14
N ILE A 392 64.09 -27.10 19.42
CA ILE A 392 63.45 -27.80 20.55
C ILE A 392 62.84 -26.78 21.50
N CYS A 393 61.63 -27.04 22.00
CA CYS A 393 60.99 -26.18 22.99
C CYS A 393 61.78 -26.19 24.31
N HIS A 394 61.51 -25.20 25.16
CA HIS A 394 62.22 -25.03 26.44
C HIS A 394 62.10 -26.25 27.35
N ASP A 395 60.90 -26.83 27.46
CA ASP A 395 60.66 -28.00 28.30
C ASP A 395 61.43 -29.23 27.82
N CYS A 396 61.42 -29.51 26.50
CA CYS A 396 62.21 -30.59 25.92
C CYS A 396 63.73 -30.34 26.05
N ALA A 397 64.16 -29.08 26.05
CA ALA A 397 65.55 -28.72 26.29
C ALA A 397 65.97 -29.01 27.74
N GLU A 398 65.16 -28.62 28.73
CA GLU A 398 65.42 -28.89 30.15
C GLU A 398 65.43 -30.41 30.46
N GLU A 399 64.51 -31.18 29.86
CA GLU A 399 64.49 -32.64 30.00
C GLU A 399 65.74 -33.30 29.41
N ALA A 400 66.23 -32.79 28.27
CA ALA A 400 67.45 -33.31 27.65
C ALA A 400 68.70 -33.01 28.50
N GLU A 401 68.79 -31.84 29.13
CA GLU A 401 69.92 -31.49 30.01
C GLU A 401 69.95 -32.32 31.30
N THR A 402 68.79 -32.60 31.89
CA THR A 402 68.70 -33.44 33.09
C THR A 402 69.11 -34.89 32.83
N CYS A 403 68.90 -35.41 31.61
CA CYS A 403 69.36 -36.73 31.20
C CYS A 403 70.88 -36.82 30.97
N ILE A 404 71.56 -35.70 30.71
CA ILE A 404 73.02 -35.65 30.51
C ILE A 404 73.77 -35.50 31.85
N ALA A 405 73.12 -34.93 32.87
CA ALA A 405 73.70 -34.71 34.20
C ALA A 405 73.54 -35.91 35.17
N ALA A 406 72.70 -36.89 34.82
CA ALA A 406 72.50 -38.15 35.55
C ALA A 406 73.38 -39.27 34.96
#